data_AF-A0A2V1GWY7-F1
#
_entry.id   AF-A0A2V1GWY7-F1
#
_cell.length_a   1.000
_cell.length_b   1.000
_cell.length_c   1.000
_cell.angle_alpha   90.00
_cell.angle_beta   90.00
_cell.angle_gamma   90.00
#
_symmetry.space_group_name_H-M   'P 1'
#
loop_
_entity.id
_entity.type
_entity.pdbx_description
1 polymer ?
#
loop_
_entity_poly.entity_id
_entity_poly.type
_entity_poly.pdbx_seq_one_letter_code
_entity_poly.pdbx_strand_id
1 'polypeptide(L)'
;MSKEGSERGLILSLLCEHLLLLHPEQSARLKNKQPGLPAGCLIERLKTEALIDTVKSVVNAKDPDIALNDLIDGLELVLPTRESSRHMAGRDLGNQEPKPSLIRYAQHNA
;
A
#
# COMPACT_ATOMS: atom_id res chain seq x y z
N MET A 1 9.84 -14.57 -17.23
CA MET A 1 10.37 -13.31 -16.66
C MET A 1 11.89 -13.39 -16.75
N SER A 2 12.54 -12.54 -17.55
CA SER A 2 14.00 -12.58 -17.74
C SER A 2 14.74 -12.14 -16.46
N LYS A 3 15.92 -12.73 -16.19
CA LYS A 3 16.79 -12.41 -15.04
C LYS A 3 16.96 -10.90 -14.81
N GLU A 4 17.13 -10.14 -15.90
CA GLU A 4 17.29 -8.69 -15.92
C GLU A 4 16.15 -7.89 -15.25
N GLY A 5 14.90 -8.37 -15.37
CA GLY A 5 13.74 -7.74 -14.75
C GLY A 5 13.61 -8.08 -13.26
N SER A 6 14.11 -9.25 -12.86
CA SER A 6 14.14 -9.68 -11.46
C SER A 6 15.22 -8.95 -10.66
N GLU A 7 16.38 -8.68 -11.27
CA GLU A 7 17.51 -8.01 -10.63
C GLU A 7 17.21 -6.53 -10.33
N ARG A 8 16.57 -5.81 -11.26
CA ARG A 8 16.23 -4.40 -11.07
C ARG A 8 15.19 -4.19 -9.97
N GLY A 9 14.19 -5.07 -9.89
CA GLY A 9 13.20 -5.04 -8.81
C GLY A 9 13.82 -5.32 -7.44
N LEU A 10 14.76 -6.28 -7.36
CA LEU A 10 15.49 -6.60 -6.15
C LEU A 10 16.38 -5.43 -5.70
N ILE A 11 17.12 -4.80 -6.61
CA ILE A 11 17.96 -3.64 -6.29
C ILE A 11 17.12 -2.49 -5.73
N LEU A 12 15.98 -2.18 -6.35
CA LEU A 12 15.07 -1.13 -5.85
C LEU A 12 14.49 -1.48 -4.47
N SER A 13 14.10 -2.74 -4.25
CA SER A 13 13.62 -3.20 -2.95
C SER A 13 14.70 -3.04 -1.87
N LEU A 14 15.94 -3.46 -2.17
CA LEU A 14 17.09 -3.33 -1.27
C LEU A 14 17.46 -1.88 -0.99
N LEU A 15 17.42 -0.99 -1.99
CA LEU A 15 17.67 0.44 -1.78
C LEU A 15 16.60 1.09 -0.89
N CYS A 16 15.33 0.73 -1.08
CA CYS A 16 14.24 1.15 -0.19
C CYS A 16 14.45 0.61 1.24
N GLU A 17 14.84 -0.66 1.39
CA GLU A 17 15.18 -1.24 2.70
C GLU A 17 16.37 -0.51 3.35
N HIS A 18 17.39 -0.12 2.59
CA HIS A 18 18.54 0.65 3.09
C HIS A 18 18.16 2.05 3.56
N LEU A 19 17.30 2.77 2.83
CA LEU A 19 16.77 4.06 3.29
C LEU A 19 15.99 3.92 4.59
N LEU A 20 15.30 2.80 4.76
CA LEU A 20 14.52 2.51 5.95
C LEU A 20 15.38 2.16 7.18
N LEU A 21 16.65 1.76 7.02
CA LEU A 21 17.60 1.63 8.13
C LEU A 21 17.85 2.96 8.87
N LEU A 22 17.61 4.10 8.19
CA LEU A 22 17.72 5.43 8.78
C LEU A 22 16.53 5.77 9.71
N HIS A 23 15.47 4.95 9.71
CA HIS A 23 14.34 5.16 10.59
C HIS A 23 14.74 4.95 12.07
N PRO A 24 14.36 5.84 13.00
CA PRO A 24 14.74 5.72 14.42
C PRO A 24 14.38 4.37 15.04
N GLU A 25 13.22 3.81 14.71
CA GLU A 25 12.80 2.47 15.16
C GLU A 25 13.75 1.35 14.69
N GLN A 26 14.21 1.38 13.43
CA GLN A 26 15.16 0.39 12.94
C GLN A 26 16.50 0.53 13.64
N SER A 27 16.98 1.76 13.77
CA SER A 27 18.20 2.06 14.51
C SER A 27 18.13 1.56 15.95
N ALA A 28 17.00 1.74 16.64
CA ALA A 28 16.78 1.24 18.00
C ALA A 28 16.78 -0.30 18.05
N ARG A 29 16.08 -0.96 17.12
CA ARG A 29 16.05 -2.44 17.04
C ARG A 29 17.44 -3.02 16.82
N LEU A 30 18.20 -2.48 15.87
CA LEU A 30 19.56 -2.94 15.58
C LEU A 30 20.50 -2.73 16.77
N LYS A 31 20.43 -1.56 17.43
CA LYS A 31 21.19 -1.30 18.68
C LYS A 31 20.86 -2.32 19.78
N ASN A 32 19.60 -2.75 19.85
CA ASN A 32 19.11 -3.73 20.81
C ASN A 32 19.23 -5.19 20.34
N LYS A 33 19.96 -5.47 19.25
CA LYS A 33 20.13 -6.82 18.65
C LYS A 33 18.80 -7.50 18.28
N GLN A 34 17.77 -6.71 17.99
CA GLN A 34 16.48 -7.20 17.53
C GLN A 34 16.45 -7.25 16.01
N PRO A 35 15.66 -8.15 15.40
CA PRO A 35 15.48 -8.17 13.96
C PRO A 35 14.85 -6.85 13.49
N GLY A 36 15.37 -6.36 12.37
CA GLY A 36 14.80 -5.21 11.67
C GLY A 36 13.39 -5.51 11.17
N LEU A 37 12.57 -4.47 11.06
CA LEU A 37 11.23 -4.60 10.47
C LEU A 37 11.31 -4.71 8.94
N PRO A 38 10.43 -5.48 8.29
CA PRO A 38 10.25 -5.41 6.86
C PRO A 38 9.85 -3.99 6.41
N ALA A 39 10.19 -3.62 5.17
CA ALA A 39 9.88 -2.29 4.65
C ALA A 39 8.38 -1.96 4.69
N GLY A 40 7.51 -2.94 4.40
CA GLY A 40 6.06 -2.79 4.49
C GLY A 40 5.59 -2.39 5.89
N CYS A 41 6.11 -3.06 6.94
CA CYS A 41 5.74 -2.75 8.32
C CYS A 41 6.14 -1.34 8.75
N LEU A 42 7.30 -0.85 8.27
CA LEU A 42 7.71 0.53 8.54
C LEU A 42 6.83 1.54 7.81
N ILE A 43 6.47 1.28 6.56
CA ILE A 43 5.58 2.14 5.79
C ILE A 43 4.22 2.23 6.49
N GLU A 44 3.67 1.10 6.96
CA GLU A 44 2.42 1.06 7.71
C GLU A 44 2.52 1.84 9.02
N ARG A 45 3.62 1.69 9.75
CA ARG A 45 3.87 2.44 10.99
C ARG A 45 3.95 3.94 10.72
N LEU A 46 4.74 4.38 9.74
CA LEU A 46 4.86 5.79 9.36
C LEU A 46 3.53 6.40 8.95
N LYS A 47 2.73 5.69 8.15
CA LYS A 47 1.37 6.12 7.78
C LYS A 47 0.48 6.28 9.01
N THR A 48 0.57 5.35 9.95
CA THR A 48 -0.22 5.38 11.18
C THR A 48 0.20 6.53 12.10
N GLU A 49 1.50 6.74 12.29
CA GLU A 49 2.05 7.85 13.07
C GLU A 49 1.62 9.20 12.47
N ALA A 50 1.78 9.38 11.15
CA ALA A 50 1.34 10.59 10.46
C ALA A 50 -0.18 10.83 10.61
N LEU A 51 -0.99 9.78 10.49
CA LEU A 51 -2.44 9.89 10.67
C LEU A 51 -2.80 10.30 12.11
N ILE A 52 -2.20 9.66 13.11
CA ILE A 52 -2.43 9.98 14.53
C ILE A 52 -2.08 11.45 14.81
N ASP A 53 -0.91 11.90 14.34
CA ASP A 53 -0.47 13.28 14.56
C ASP A 53 -1.36 14.30 13.84
N THR A 54 -1.83 13.96 12.64
CA THR A 54 -2.80 14.78 11.90
C THR A 54 -4.12 14.87 12.66
N VAL A 55 -4.67 13.76 13.15
CA VAL A 55 -5.90 13.74 13.97
C VAL A 55 -5.72 14.57 15.23
N LYS A 56 -4.60 14.43 15.94
CA LYS A 56 -4.29 15.29 17.10
C LYS A 56 -4.25 16.76 16.71
N SER A 57 -3.68 17.12 15.56
CA SER A 57 -3.63 18.51 15.09
C SER A 57 -5.02 19.05 14.79
N VAL A 58 -5.92 18.25 14.23
CA VAL A 58 -7.32 18.65 13.97
C VAL A 58 -8.04 18.89 15.29
N VAL A 59 -7.95 17.95 16.23
CA VAL A 59 -8.63 18.05 17.54
C VAL A 59 -8.15 19.27 18.34
N ASN A 60 -6.87 19.62 18.25
CA ASN A 60 -6.28 20.76 18.96
C ASN A 60 -6.33 22.07 18.17
N ALA A 61 -6.96 22.09 16.99
CA ALA A 61 -7.06 23.30 16.18
C ALA A 61 -7.95 24.36 16.87
N LYS A 62 -7.71 25.63 16.52
CA LYS A 62 -8.56 26.74 16.98
C LYS A 62 -10.01 26.58 16.53
N ASP A 63 -10.20 26.02 15.34
CA ASP A 63 -11.49 25.67 14.75
C ASP A 63 -11.40 24.23 14.20
N PRO A 64 -11.75 23.21 15.02
CA PRO A 64 -11.64 21.81 14.63
C PRO A 64 -12.52 21.41 13.45
N ASP A 65 -13.66 22.07 13.25
CA ASP A 65 -14.59 21.75 12.17
C ASP A 65 -13.98 22.15 10.82
N ILE A 66 -13.37 23.34 10.74
CA ILE A 66 -12.63 23.77 9.55
C ILE A 66 -11.45 22.84 9.29
N ALA A 67 -10.63 22.56 10.31
CA ALA A 67 -9.46 21.70 10.17
C ALA A 67 -9.80 20.26 9.74
N LEU A 68 -10.96 19.75 10.18
CA LEU A 68 -11.45 18.45 9.75
C LEU A 68 -11.87 18.46 8.28
N ASN A 69 -12.56 19.50 7.83
CA ASN A 69 -12.93 19.63 6.41
C ASN A 69 -11.68 19.73 5.52
N ASP A 70 -10.67 20.51 5.93
CA ASP A 70 -9.39 20.58 5.22
C ASP A 70 -8.71 19.21 5.09
N LEU A 71 -8.78 18.38 6.15
CA LEU A 71 -8.27 17.01 6.11
C LEU A 71 -9.06 16.13 5.14
N ILE A 72 -10.39 16.23 5.15
CA ILE A 72 -11.27 15.47 4.24
C ILE A 72 -10.94 15.83 2.78
N ASP A 73 -10.90 17.12 2.46
CA ASP A 73 -10.59 17.61 1.11
C ASP A 73 -9.20 17.13 0.65
N GLY A 74 -8.22 17.19 1.55
CA GLY A 74 -6.87 16.68 1.28
C GLY A 74 -6.84 15.17 1.01
N LEU A 75 -7.61 14.38 1.77
CA LEU A 75 -7.70 12.92 1.59
C LEU A 75 -8.41 12.56 0.27
N GLU A 76 -9.47 13.27 -0.09
CA GLU A 76 -10.17 13.06 -1.36
C GLU A 76 -9.28 13.37 -2.56
N LEU A 77 -8.47 14.44 -2.48
CA LEU A 77 -7.54 14.81 -3.54
C LEU A 77 -6.48 13.74 -3.83
N VAL A 78 -5.99 13.04 -2.80
CA VAL A 78 -4.89 12.06 -2.92
C VAL A 78 -5.36 10.64 -3.18
N LEU A 79 -6.68 10.41 -3.28
CA LEU A 79 -7.30 9.12 -3.61
C LEU A 79 -7.77 9.09 -5.08
N PRO A 80 -6.88 9.06 -6.08
CA PRO A 80 -7.32 8.99 -7.47
C PRO A 80 -8.00 7.64 -7.72
N THR A 81 -9.14 7.68 -8.40
CA THR A 81 -9.72 6.49 -9.03
C THR A 81 -8.76 6.03 -10.12
N ARG A 82 -8.00 4.97 -9.84
CA ARG A 82 -7.06 4.40 -10.80
C ARG A 82 -7.79 3.45 -11.74
N GLU A 83 -8.05 3.91 -12.95
CA GLU A 83 -8.41 3.06 -14.09
C GLU A 83 -7.22 2.15 -14.43
N SER A 84 -7.17 0.99 -13.79
CA SER A 84 -6.10 0.02 -13.96
C SER A 84 -6.53 -1.02 -14.97
N SER A 85 -5.83 -1.05 -16.11
CA SER A 85 -6.02 -2.10 -17.10
C SER A 85 -5.69 -3.50 -16.55
N ARG A 86 -4.85 -3.59 -15.51
CA ARG A 86 -4.55 -4.84 -14.79
C ARG A 86 -5.77 -5.37 -14.05
N HIS A 87 -6.67 -4.49 -13.62
CA HIS A 87 -7.92 -4.85 -12.97
C HIS A 87 -9.09 -4.91 -13.96
N MET A 88 -8.79 -5.00 -15.26
CA MET A 88 -9.77 -5.11 -16.34
C MET A 88 -10.77 -3.94 -16.42
N ALA A 89 -10.46 -2.81 -15.77
CA ALA A 89 -11.29 -1.62 -15.83
C ALA A 89 -11.42 -1.12 -17.27
N GLY A 90 -12.64 -0.85 -17.72
CA GLY A 90 -12.96 -0.37 -19.06
C GLY A 90 -12.66 -1.34 -20.22
N ARG A 91 -12.38 -2.63 -19.95
CA ARG A 91 -12.10 -3.61 -21.02
C ARG A 91 -13.35 -4.37 -21.43
N ASP A 92 -13.48 -4.61 -22.73
CA ASP A 92 -14.39 -5.63 -23.24
C ASP A 92 -13.86 -7.01 -22.83
N LEU A 93 -14.63 -7.70 -21.99
CA LEU A 93 -14.30 -9.04 -21.48
C LEU A 93 -14.72 -10.15 -22.45
N GLY A 94 -15.37 -9.80 -23.56
CA GLY A 94 -15.92 -10.76 -24.51
C GLY A 94 -16.99 -11.66 -23.87
N ASN A 95 -17.15 -12.87 -24.41
CA ASN A 95 -18.16 -13.81 -23.94
C ASN A 95 -17.80 -14.42 -22.57
N GLN A 96 -18.58 -14.05 -21.55
CA GLN A 96 -18.46 -14.52 -20.16
C GLN A 96 -19.41 -15.67 -19.82
N GLU A 97 -20.14 -16.22 -20.79
CA GLU A 97 -21.03 -17.36 -20.56
C GLU A 97 -20.26 -18.61 -20.11
N PRO A 98 -20.83 -19.43 -19.21
CA PRO A 98 -20.22 -20.68 -18.76
C PRO A 98 -19.94 -21.61 -19.94
N LYS A 99 -18.66 -21.94 -20.15
CA LYS A 99 -18.28 -22.96 -21.13
C LYS A 99 -18.38 -24.35 -20.50
N PRO A 100 -18.76 -25.40 -21.26
CA PRO A 100 -18.86 -26.76 -20.75
C PRO A 100 -17.60 -27.26 -20.01
N SER A 101 -16.41 -26.82 -20.43
CA SER A 101 -15.14 -27.14 -19.77
C SER A 101 -15.01 -26.54 -18.36
N LEU A 102 -15.55 -25.35 -18.12
CA LEU A 102 -15.51 -24.67 -16.83
C LEU A 102 -16.56 -25.22 -15.86
N ILE A 103 -17.74 -25.60 -16.37
CA ILE A 103 -18.79 -26.28 -15.58
C ILE A 103 -18.24 -27.61 -15.04
N ARG A 104 -17.59 -28.41 -15.89
CA ARG A 104 -16.99 -29.69 -15.49
C ARG A 104 -15.92 -29.51 -14.39
N TYR A 105 -15.09 -28.47 -14.48
CA TYR A 105 -14.08 -28.19 -13.45
C TYR A 105 -14.70 -27.79 -12.11
N ALA A 106 -15.74 -26.94 -12.12
CA ALA A 106 -16.44 -26.53 -10.91
C ALA A 106 -17.14 -27.70 -10.21
N GLN A 107 -17.72 -28.64 -10.98
CA GLN A 107 -18.39 -29.83 -10.44
C GLN A 107 -17.42 -30.87 -9.85
N HIS A 108 -16.17 -30.90 -10.28
CA HIS A 108 -15.16 -31.84 -9.78
C HIS A 108 -14.36 -31.33 -8.57
N ASN A 109 -14.37 -30.02 -8.30
CA ASN A 109 -13.61 -29.38 -7.22
C ASN A 109 -14.52 -28.70 -6.17
N ALA A 110 -15.83 -28.99 -6.20
CA ALA A 110 -16.79 -28.62 -5.17
C ALA A 110 -17.02 -29.81 -4.22
#